data_AF-A0A9X5CHR1-F1
#
_entry.id   AF-A0A9X5CHR1-F1
#
_cell.length_a   1.000
_cell.length_b   1.000
_cell.length_c   1.000
_cell.angle_alpha   90.00
_cell.angle_beta   90.00
_cell.angle_gamma   90.00
#
_symmetry.space_group_name_H-M   'P 1'
#
loop_
_entity.id
_entity.type
_entity.pdbx_description
1 polymer ?
#
loop_
_entity_poly.entity_id
_entity_poly.type
_entity_poly.pdbx_seq_one_letter_code
_entity_poly.pdbx_strand_id
1 'polypeptide(L)' 'TAEFARARIAPGPRTPEEVATVLATSVVIPPAATWHRLAGAWRHRHAPAWREVAR' A
#
# COMPACT_ATOMS: atom_id res chain seq x y z
N THR A 1 -13.33 23.65 13.35
CA THR A 1 -13.38 22.52 12.38
C THR A 1 -12.82 22.88 11.01
N ALA A 2 -13.25 23.98 10.37
CA ALA A 2 -12.72 24.39 9.05
C ALA A 2 -11.22 24.72 9.03
N GLU A 3 -10.69 25.27 10.13
CA GLU A 3 -9.25 25.58 10.28
C GLU A 3 -8.38 24.32 10.32
N PHE A 4 -8.82 23.29 11.04
CA PHE A 4 -8.16 21.98 11.08
C PHE A 4 -8.16 21.28 9.71
N ALA A 5 -9.27 21.36 8.97
CA ALA A 5 -9.35 20.79 7.62
C ALA A 5 -8.39 21.51 6.65
N ARG A 6 -8.33 22.85 6.70
CA ARG A 6 -7.37 23.62 5.89
C ARG A 6 -5.92 23.34 6.29
N ALA A 7 -5.59 23.28 7.57
CA ALA A 7 -4.23 22.96 8.01
C ALA A 7 -3.77 21.56 7.59
N ARG A 8 -4.69 20.61 7.41
CA ARG A 8 -4.39 19.23 7.00
C ARG A 8 -4.34 19.05 5.47
N ILE A 9 -5.07 19.87 4.70
CA ILE A 9 -5.13 19.81 3.22
C ILE A 9 -4.13 20.79 2.57
N ALA A 10 -3.83 21.92 3.23
CA ALA A 10 -2.90 22.93 2.74
C ALA A 10 -1.44 22.46 2.57
N PRO A 11 -0.89 21.49 3.32
CA PRO A 11 0.38 20.88 2.98
C PRO A 11 0.17 19.83 1.87
N GLY A 12 -0.46 20.25 0.77
CA GLY A 12 -0.38 19.53 -0.49
C GLY A 12 1.01 19.71 -1.10
N PRO A 13 1.43 18.81 -2.00
CA PRO A 13 2.73 18.89 -2.66
C PRO A 13 2.92 20.26 -3.30
N ARG A 14 3.98 20.95 -2.89
CA ARG A 14 4.30 22.33 -3.25
C ARG A 14 5.09 22.42 -4.54
N THR A 15 5.61 21.30 -5.05
CA THR A 15 6.35 21.23 -6.31
C THR A 15 5.89 20.06 -7.20
N PRO A 16 6.08 20.15 -8.53
CA PRO A 16 5.77 19.06 -9.46
C PRO A 16 6.52 17.76 -9.14
N GLU A 17 7.74 17.84 -8.61
CA GLU A 17 8.54 16.68 -8.20
C GLU A 17 7.91 15.92 -7.02
N GLU A 18 7.35 16.66 -6.06
CA GLU A 18 6.61 16.07 -4.94
C GLU A 18 5.34 15.36 -5.44
N VAL A 19 4.60 15.99 -6.36
CA VAL A 19 3.42 15.37 -7.00
C VAL A 19 3.81 14.10 -7.74
N ALA A 20 4.87 14.14 -8.55
CA ALA A 20 5.34 13.01 -9.32
C ALA A 20 5.79 11.85 -8.41
N THR A 21 6.44 12.15 -7.29
CA THR A 21 6.87 11.14 -6.31
C THR A 21 5.68 10.48 -5.62
N VAL A 22 4.71 11.27 -5.17
CA VAL A 22 3.49 10.76 -4.54
C VAL A 22 2.68 9.91 -5.53
N LEU A 23 2.54 10.36 -6.78
CA LEU A 23 1.85 9.60 -7.82
C LEU A 23 2.60 8.31 -8.16
N ALA A 24 3.91 8.38 -8.36
CA ALA A 24 4.73 7.21 -8.68
C ALA A 24 4.62 6.16 -7.59
N THR A 25 4.75 6.54 -6.31
CA THR A 25 4.60 5.61 -5.19
C THR A 25 3.18 5.05 -5.09
N SER A 26 2.16 5.90 -5.24
CA SER A 26 0.75 5.49 -5.21
C SER A 26 0.39 4.51 -6.34
N VAL A 27 1.00 4.65 -7.52
CA VAL A 27 0.81 3.73 -8.65
C VAL A 27 1.65 2.46 -8.52
N VAL A 28 2.83 2.51 -7.89
CA VAL A 28 3.73 1.37 -7.73
C VAL A 28 3.31 0.42 -6.60
N ILE A 29 2.73 0.94 -5.51
CA ILE A 29 2.34 0.13 -4.35
C ILE A 29 1.29 -0.95 -4.71
N PRO A 30 0.16 -0.64 -5.37
CA PRO A 30 -0.88 -1.62 -5.68
C PRO A 30 -0.41 -2.81 -6.55
N PRO A 31 0.32 -2.62 -7.67
CA PRO A 31 0.82 -3.74 -8.46
C PRO A 31 1.91 -4.53 -7.73
N ALA A 32 2.79 -3.88 -6.97
CA ALA A 32 3.80 -4.57 -6.16
C ALA A 32 3.16 -5.47 -5.09
N ALA A 33 2.14 -4.97 -4.38
CA ALA A 33 1.39 -5.75 -3.41
C ALA A 33 0.67 -6.94 -4.06
N THR A 34 0.06 -6.73 -5.23
CA THR A 34 -0.63 -7.78 -5.98
C THR A 34 0.36 -8.86 -6.43
N TRP A 35 1.51 -8.46 -6.98
CA TRP A 35 2.57 -9.38 -7.37
C TRP A 35 3.08 -10.20 -6.19
N HIS A 36 3.38 -9.55 -5.07
CA HIS A 36 3.86 -10.22 -3.87
C HIS A 36 2.86 -11.26 -3.35
N ARG A 37 1.56 -10.91 -3.33
CA ARG A 37 0.49 -11.83 -2.94
C ARG A 37 0.37 -13.01 -3.89
N LEU A 38 0.37 -12.77 -5.21
CA LEU A 38 0.27 -13.82 -6.23
C LEU A 38 1.48 -14.76 -6.19
N ALA A 39 2.70 -14.21 -6.06
CA ALA A 39 3.92 -15.00 -5.95
C ALA A 39 3.90 -15.89 -4.69
N GLY A 40 3.45 -15.34 -3.56
CA GLY A 40 3.25 -16.11 -2.33
C GLY A 40 2.22 -17.23 -2.51
N ALA A 41 1.05 -16.92 -3.07
CA ALA A 41 0.00 -17.91 -3.32
C ALA A 41 0.47 -19.02 -4.27
N TRP A 42 1.21 -18.67 -5.31
CA TRP A 42 1.74 -19.64 -6.27
C TRP A 42 2.84 -20.52 -5.66
N ARG A 43 3.78 -19.91 -4.93
CA ARG A 43 4.88 -20.63 -4.27
C ARG A 43 4.39 -21.58 -3.17
N HIS A 44 3.36 -21.18 -2.43
CA HIS A 44 2.81 -21.94 -1.31
C HIS A 44 1.51 -22.67 -1.65
N ARG A 45 1.21 -22.90 -2.94
CA ARG A 45 -0.03 -23.56 -3.38
C ARG A 45 -0.23 -24.99 -2.87
N HIS A 46 0.85 -25.66 -2.44
CA HIS A 46 0.81 -27.00 -1.84
C HIS A 46 0.98 -26.99 -0.32
N ALA A 47 1.02 -25.80 0.29
CA ALA A 47 1.12 -25.72 1.74
C ALA A 47 -0.17 -26.30 2.35
N PRO A 48 -0.06 -27.24 3.30
CA PRO A 48 -1.24 -27.73 4.01
C PRO A 48 -1.91 -26.59 4.77
N ALA A 49 -3.22 -26.69 4.96
CA ALA A 49 -3.95 -25.73 5.77
C ALA A 49 -3.29 -25.59 7.15
N TRP A 50 -3.17 -24.35 7.62
CA TRP A 50 -2.68 -24.04 8.95
C TRP A 50 -3.48 -24.85 9.98
N ARG A 51 -2.78 -25.74 10.71
CA ARG A 51 -3.35 -26.41 11.88
C ARG A 51 -2.98 -25.60 13.09
N GLU A 52 -3.97 -24.88 13.60
CA GLU A 52 -3.87 -24.22 14.88
C GLU A 52 -3.52 -25.27 15.94
N VAL A 53 -2.42 -25.07 16.66
CA VAL A 53 -2.04 -25.95 17.75
C VAL A 53 -3.02 -25.66 18.89
N ALA A 54 -4.03 -26.50 19.04
CA ALA A 54 -4.95 -26.42 20.17
C ALA A 54 -4.12 -26.45 21.46
N ARG A 55 -4.19 -25.35 22.21
CA ARG A 55 -3.49 -25.16 23.47
C ARG A 55 -4.23 -25.86 24.60
#